data_AF-A0A2D4MDX9-F1
#
_entry.id   AF-A0A2D4MDX9-F1
#
_cell.length_a   1.000
_cell.length_b   1.000
_cell.length_c   1.000
_cell.angle_alpha   90.00
_cell.angle_beta   90.00
_cell.angle_gamma   90.00
#
_symmetry.space_group_name_H-M   'P 1'
#
loop_
_entity.id
_entity.type
_entity.pdbx_description
1 polymer ?
#
loop_
_entity_poly.entity_id
_entity_poly.type
_entity_poly.pdbx_seq_one_letter_code
_entity_poly.pdbx_strand_id
1 'polypeptide(L)'
;MIFLLLLAPSLVLCDANVTVAWEDSPTTASPLVDMQKKVNDLWLSLLYPQLYDDIITANRSVYACCVAKPSSKLAEDKPQVTGLVLFKQFYPYGKLEVVFYLAGFPTESGTSSRAIHIHQYGDLSDGCDSTGGHYNPWKVNHPRH
;
A
#
# COMPACT_ATOMS: atom_id res chain seq x y z
N MET A 1 -32.44 -33.49 13.17
CA MET A 1 -32.05 -32.09 12.88
C MET A 1 -30.94 -31.71 13.84
N ILE A 2 -29.69 -31.66 13.38
CA ILE A 2 -28.62 -30.75 13.80
C ILE A 2 -27.60 -30.85 12.66
N PHE A 3 -27.57 -29.80 11.84
CA PHE A 3 -26.60 -29.59 10.77
C PHE A 3 -25.31 -29.10 11.44
N LEU A 4 -24.24 -29.89 11.42
CA LEU A 4 -22.90 -29.42 11.78
C LEU A 4 -22.30 -28.74 10.54
N LEU A 5 -22.41 -27.42 10.48
CA LEU A 5 -21.66 -26.56 9.56
C LEU A 5 -20.23 -26.43 10.11
N LEU A 6 -19.30 -27.19 9.54
CA LEU A 6 -17.87 -26.91 9.69
C LEU A 6 -17.51 -25.75 8.75
N LEU A 7 -17.28 -24.56 9.33
CA LEU A 7 -16.64 -23.45 8.64
C LEU A 7 -15.18 -23.81 8.37
N ALA A 8 -14.84 -24.06 7.12
CA ALA A 8 -13.46 -24.01 6.66
C ALA A 8 -13.05 -22.53 6.51
N PRO A 9 -12.01 -22.04 7.21
CA PRO A 9 -11.42 -20.76 6.87
C PRO A 9 -10.63 -20.94 5.57
N SER A 10 -11.21 -20.45 4.48
CA SER A 10 -10.51 -20.32 3.20
C SER A 10 -9.38 -19.31 3.36
N LEU A 11 -8.18 -19.78 3.68
CA LEU A 11 -6.95 -19.03 3.40
C LEU A 11 -6.84 -18.96 1.88
N VAL A 12 -7.27 -17.85 1.29
CA VAL A 12 -6.91 -17.50 -0.08
C VAL A 12 -5.46 -17.08 -0.05
N LEU A 13 -4.58 -18.06 -0.29
CA LEU A 13 -3.19 -17.83 -0.61
C LEU A 13 -3.19 -17.08 -1.97
N CYS A 14 -2.73 -15.83 -1.99
CA CYS A 14 -2.49 -15.13 -3.23
C CYS A 14 -1.36 -15.82 -3.98
N ASP A 15 -1.70 -16.72 -4.91
CA ASP A 15 -0.76 -17.22 -5.92
C ASP A 15 -0.42 -16.08 -6.87
N ALA A 16 0.65 -15.37 -6.56
CA ALA A 16 1.40 -14.59 -7.53
C ALA A 16 2.80 -15.20 -7.58
N ASN A 17 3.01 -16.13 -8.50
CA ASN A 17 4.34 -16.59 -8.90
C ASN A 17 5.05 -15.47 -9.68
N VAL A 18 5.32 -14.36 -8.99
CA VAL A 18 6.22 -13.30 -9.44
C VAL A 18 7.40 -13.35 -8.48
N THR A 19 8.46 -14.06 -8.89
CA THR A 19 9.74 -13.98 -8.22
C THR A 19 10.33 -12.58 -8.46
N VAL A 20 9.96 -11.62 -7.61
CA VAL A 20 10.67 -10.35 -7.52
C VAL A 20 11.97 -10.65 -6.77
N ALA A 21 13.07 -10.72 -7.51
CA ALA A 21 14.39 -10.70 -6.92
C ALA A 21 14.62 -9.30 -6.33
N TRP A 22 14.56 -9.19 -5.01
CA TRP A 22 14.95 -7.98 -4.30
C TRP A 22 16.47 -7.90 -4.35
N GLU A 23 17.01 -7.00 -5.18
CA GLU A 23 18.34 -6.49 -4.93
C GLU A 23 18.23 -5.56 -3.71
N ASP A 24 18.47 -6.12 -2.53
CA ASP A 24 18.66 -5.35 -1.30
C ASP A 24 19.92 -4.49 -1.44
N SER A 25 19.76 -3.28 -2.01
CA SER A 25 20.71 -2.20 -1.79
C SER A 25 20.11 -1.22 -0.79
N PRO A 26 20.46 -1.31 0.51
CA PRO A 26 20.01 -0.35 1.50
C PRO A 26 20.66 0.99 1.19
N THR A 27 19.85 2.02 0.97
CA THR A 27 20.33 3.41 0.99
C THR A 27 20.87 3.65 2.39
N THR A 28 22.19 3.64 2.54
CA THR A 28 22.85 3.78 3.83
C THR A 28 22.54 5.16 4.38
N ALA A 29 21.59 5.22 5.32
CA ALA A 29 21.44 6.40 6.16
C ALA A 29 22.83 6.74 6.72
N SER A 30 23.20 8.03 6.72
CA SER A 30 24.47 8.48 7.29
C SER A 30 24.64 7.84 8.68
N PRO A 31 25.82 7.30 9.02
CA PRO A 31 26.06 6.64 10.31
C PRO A 31 25.63 7.50 11.52
N LEU A 32 25.66 8.83 11.35
CA LEU A 32 25.21 9.79 12.36
C LEU A 32 23.69 9.83 12.54
N VAL A 33 22.94 9.72 11.45
CA VAL A 33 21.46 9.69 11.47
C VAL A 33 20.96 8.38 12.06
N ASP A 34 21.63 7.27 11.73
CA ASP A 34 21.35 5.96 12.30
C ASP A 34 21.68 5.91 13.81
N MET A 35 22.82 6.47 14.22
CA MET A 35 23.15 6.61 15.64
C MET A 35 22.14 7.50 16.38
N GLN A 36 21.74 8.64 15.80
CA GLN A 36 20.74 9.51 16.42
C GLN A 36 19.40 8.79 16.61
N LYS A 37 18.99 7.98 15.62
CA LYS A 37 17.77 7.18 15.71
C LYS A 37 17.86 6.14 16.83
N LYS A 38 18.96 5.38 16.91
CA LYS A 38 19.19 4.36 17.95
C LYS A 38 19.19 4.94 19.36
N VAL A 39 19.76 6.14 19.53
CA VAL A 39 19.76 6.83 20.82
C VAL A 39 18.37 7.30 21.20
N ASN A 40 17.60 7.87 20.27
CA ASN A 40 16.22 8.28 20.54
C ASN A 40 15.32 7.08 20.89
N ASP A 41 15.52 5.96 20.20
CA ASP A 41 14.79 4.71 20.47
C ASP A 41 15.11 4.17 21.89
N LEU A 42 16.36 4.30 22.36
CA LEU A 42 16.77 3.96 23.74
C LEU A 42 16.17 4.89 24.79
N TRP A 43 16.04 6.19 24.49
CA TRP A 43 15.39 7.14 25.40
C TRP A 43 13.89 6.88 25.52
N LEU A 44 13.23 6.55 24.42
CA LEU A 44 11.81 6.21 24.41
C LEU A 44 11.53 4.91 25.20
N SER A 45 12.42 3.91 25.10
CA SER A 45 12.31 2.66 25.86
C SER A 45 12.42 2.84 27.36
N LEU A 46 13.34 3.72 27.79
CA LEU A 46 13.58 3.95 29.21
C LEU A 46 12.50 4.84 29.85
N LEU A 47 12.02 5.84 29.11
CA LEU A 47 11.10 6.85 29.64
C LEU A 47 9.62 6.43 29.53
N TYR A 48 9.26 5.62 28.53
CA TYR A 48 7.87 5.25 28.23
C TYR A 48 7.73 3.77 27.81
N PRO A 49 7.96 2.82 28.72
CA PRO A 49 8.08 1.39 28.39
C PRO A 49 6.83 0.78 27.73
N GLN A 50 5.61 1.22 28.09
CA GLN A 50 4.37 0.74 27.44
C GLN A 50 4.19 1.28 26.01
N LEU A 51 4.67 2.50 25.74
CA LEU A 51 4.67 3.09 24.40
C LEU A 51 5.78 2.49 23.53
N TYR A 52 6.88 2.07 24.15
CA TYR A 52 7.98 1.40 23.48
C TYR A 52 7.60 0.00 22.99
N ASP A 53 6.86 -0.79 23.75
CA ASP A 53 6.40 -2.12 23.31
C ASP A 53 5.45 -2.02 22.10
N ASP A 54 4.57 -1.01 22.06
CA ASP A 54 3.73 -0.72 20.88
C ASP A 54 4.58 -0.29 19.67
N ILE A 55 5.62 0.51 19.90
CA ILE A 55 6.56 0.96 18.86
C ILE A 55 7.49 -0.17 18.38
N ILE A 56 7.92 -1.09 19.26
CA ILE A 56 8.78 -2.24 18.93
C ILE A 56 7.98 -3.33 18.23
N THR A 57 6.72 -3.55 18.62
CA THR A 57 5.80 -4.40 17.87
C THR A 57 5.49 -3.80 16.49
N ALA A 58 5.52 -2.47 16.37
CA ALA A 58 5.40 -1.71 15.12
C ALA A 58 6.74 -1.48 14.38
N ASN A 59 7.89 -1.97 14.88
CA ASN A 59 9.22 -1.73 14.30
C ASN A 59 9.56 -2.70 13.15
N ARG A 60 8.55 -3.11 12.39
CA ARG A 60 8.74 -3.66 11.06
C ARG A 60 8.18 -2.67 10.07
N SER A 61 8.92 -2.51 8.97
CA SER A 61 8.35 -1.92 7.77
C SER A 61 7.03 -2.61 7.48
N VAL A 62 5.95 -1.85 7.36
CA VAL A 62 4.68 -2.38 6.87
C VAL A 62 4.71 -2.32 5.35
N TYR A 63 4.20 -3.38 4.74
CA TYR A 63 4.11 -3.51 3.30
C TYR A 63 2.64 -3.70 2.93
N ALA A 64 2.22 -3.07 1.83
CA ALA A 64 0.93 -3.35 1.22
C ALA A 64 1.09 -3.49 -0.29
N CYS A 65 0.19 -4.23 -0.91
CA CYS A 65 0.16 -4.46 -2.35
C CYS A 65 -1.26 -4.22 -2.84
N CYS A 66 -1.39 -3.44 -3.92
CA CYS A 66 -2.62 -3.29 -4.67
C CYS A 66 -2.44 -3.89 -6.07
N VAL A 67 -3.25 -4.89 -6.39
CA VAL A 67 -3.31 -5.49 -7.72
C VAL A 67 -4.28 -4.67 -8.57
N ALA A 68 -3.73 -3.85 -9.47
CA ALA A 68 -4.52 -3.04 -10.38
C ALA A 68 -5.13 -3.92 -11.48
N LYS A 69 -6.44 -3.83 -11.64
CA LYS A 69 -7.22 -4.50 -12.69
C LYS A 69 -8.12 -3.48 -13.39
N PRO A 70 -8.52 -3.73 -14.66
CA PRO A 70 -9.51 -2.92 -15.32
C PRO A 70 -10.82 -2.91 -14.52
N SER A 71 -11.51 -1.76 -14.51
CA SER A 71 -12.85 -1.67 -13.90
C SER A 71 -13.78 -2.70 -14.54
N SER A 72 -14.64 -3.35 -13.75
CA SER A 72 -15.67 -4.27 -14.27
C SER A 72 -16.67 -3.60 -15.21
N LYS A 73 -16.79 -2.27 -15.14
CA LYS A 73 -17.65 -1.44 -16.01
C LYS A 73 -16.89 -0.74 -17.13
N LEU A 74 -15.62 -1.11 -17.33
CA LEU A 74 -14.81 -0.53 -18.39
C LEU A 74 -15.44 -0.89 -19.76
N ALA A 75 -15.73 0.12 -20.58
CA ALA A 75 -16.20 -0.11 -21.95
C ALA A 75 -15.12 -0.79 -22.80
N GLU A 76 -15.55 -1.58 -23.78
CA GLU A 76 -14.67 -2.44 -24.60
C GLU A 76 -13.60 -1.65 -25.38
N ASP A 77 -13.87 -0.40 -25.73
CA ASP A 77 -12.97 0.49 -26.47
C ASP A 77 -11.91 1.18 -25.60
N LYS A 78 -11.90 0.94 -24.29
CA LYS A 78 -11.01 1.62 -23.35
C LYS A 78 -9.75 0.81 -23.03
N PRO A 79 -8.62 1.49 -22.73
CA PRO A 79 -7.39 0.81 -22.38
C PRO A 79 -7.54 0.00 -21.09
N GLN A 80 -7.14 -1.26 -21.15
CA GLN A 80 -7.17 -2.18 -20.03
C GLN A 80 -5.85 -2.08 -19.25
N VAL A 81 -5.82 -1.17 -18.28
CA VAL A 81 -4.64 -1.00 -17.41
C VAL A 81 -4.61 -2.07 -16.34
N THR A 82 -3.47 -2.75 -16.22
CA THR A 82 -3.22 -3.82 -15.23
C THR A 82 -1.87 -3.61 -14.57
N GLY A 83 -1.67 -4.19 -13.39
CA GLY A 83 -0.35 -4.23 -12.77
C GLY A 83 -0.36 -4.26 -11.25
N LEU A 84 0.73 -3.77 -10.65
CA LEU A 84 0.96 -3.75 -9.21
C LEU A 84 1.32 -2.35 -8.73
N VAL A 85 0.76 -1.98 -7.59
CA VAL A 85 1.19 -0.83 -6.80
C VAL A 85 1.67 -1.35 -5.45
N LEU A 86 2.94 -1.12 -5.15
CA LEU A 86 3.59 -1.61 -3.94
C LEU A 86 3.82 -0.45 -2.97
N PHE A 87 3.53 -0.68 -1.70
CA PHE A 87 3.64 0.30 -0.63
C PHE A 87 4.60 -0.21 0.44
N LYS A 88 5.44 0.68 0.96
CA LYS A 88 6.31 0.40 2.11
C LYS A 88 6.35 1.61 3.03
N GLN A 89 6.23 1.37 4.33
CA GLN A 89 6.39 2.41 5.36
C GLN A 89 7.23 1.85 6.51
N PHE A 90 8.37 2.48 6.81
CA PHE A 90 9.35 1.95 7.78
C PHE A 90 8.86 1.98 9.24
N TYR A 91 7.98 2.93 9.57
CA TYR A 91 7.35 3.11 10.90
C TYR A 91 6.03 3.90 10.73
N PRO A 92 5.08 3.86 11.70
CA PRO A 92 3.71 4.37 11.53
C PRO A 92 3.58 5.83 11.08
N TYR A 93 4.53 6.68 11.46
CA TYR A 93 4.56 8.11 11.12
C TYR A 93 5.62 8.47 10.06
N GLY A 94 6.24 7.45 9.46
CA GLY A 94 7.24 7.63 8.42
C GLY A 94 6.61 7.99 7.07
N LYS A 95 7.43 8.48 6.15
CA LYS A 95 7.00 8.71 4.76
C LYS A 95 6.61 7.37 4.11
N LEU A 96 5.50 7.36 3.38
CA LEU A 96 5.09 6.25 2.55
C LEU A 96 5.92 6.23 1.26
N GLU A 97 6.55 5.10 0.97
CA GLU A 97 7.20 4.81 -0.31
C GLU A 97 6.26 4.01 -1.20
N VAL A 98 6.18 4.37 -2.48
CA VAL A 98 5.26 3.75 -3.44
C VAL A 98 5.98 3.45 -4.75
N VAL A 99 5.78 2.24 -5.27
CA VAL A 99 6.31 1.82 -6.58
C VAL A 99 5.15 1.38 -7.47
N PHE A 100 5.13 1.85 -8.72
CA PHE A 100 4.09 1.57 -9.69
C PHE A 100 4.65 0.73 -10.85
N TYR A 101 4.10 -0.47 -11.03
CA TYR A 101 4.36 -1.32 -12.18
C TYR A 101 3.04 -1.51 -12.94
N LEU A 102 2.74 -0.60 -13.86
CA LEU A 102 1.48 -0.57 -14.60
C LEU A 102 1.74 -0.67 -16.11
N ALA A 103 0.89 -1.42 -16.80
CA ALA A 103 0.94 -1.61 -18.25
C ALA A 103 -0.47 -1.53 -18.86
N GLY A 104 -0.54 -1.45 -20.20
CA GLY A 104 -1.81 -1.38 -20.94
C GLY A 104 -2.29 0.05 -21.27
N PHE A 105 -1.43 1.05 -21.11
CA PHE A 105 -1.73 2.42 -21.55
C PHE A 105 -1.62 2.55 -23.09
N PRO A 106 -2.41 3.44 -23.73
CA PRO A 106 -2.29 3.71 -25.16
C PRO A 106 -0.89 4.24 -25.53
N THR A 107 -0.33 3.72 -26.61
CA THR A 107 1.01 4.09 -27.12
C THR A 107 0.98 5.21 -28.17
N GLU A 108 -0.18 5.44 -28.80
CA GLU A 108 -0.30 6.30 -29.99
C GLU A 108 -0.52 7.78 -29.68
N SER A 109 -1.02 8.09 -28.48
CA SER A 109 -0.95 9.43 -27.93
C SER A 109 0.39 9.57 -27.22
N GLY A 110 1.25 10.51 -27.64
CA GLY A 110 2.52 10.81 -26.97
C GLY A 110 2.41 10.88 -25.44
N THR A 111 3.54 10.77 -24.74
CA THR A 111 3.65 10.61 -23.27
C THR A 111 2.59 11.40 -22.52
N SER A 112 1.52 10.71 -22.12
CA SER A 112 0.37 11.32 -21.44
C SER A 112 0.51 11.08 -19.96
N SER A 113 0.61 12.16 -19.18
CA SER A 113 0.57 12.08 -17.72
C SER A 113 -0.79 11.51 -17.28
N ARG A 114 -0.77 10.60 -16.31
CA ARG A 114 -1.96 9.93 -15.76
C ARG A 114 -1.98 10.11 -14.24
N ALA A 115 -3.12 10.50 -13.70
CA ALA A 115 -3.31 10.65 -12.27
C ALA A 115 -3.65 9.31 -11.60
N ILE A 116 -3.14 9.11 -10.38
CA ILE A 116 -3.44 7.96 -9.53
C ILE A 116 -3.73 8.50 -8.13
N HIS A 117 -4.83 8.07 -7.52
CA HIS A 117 -5.27 8.53 -6.20
C HIS A 117 -5.68 7.35 -5.32
N ILE A 118 -5.72 7.56 -4.01
CA ILE A 118 -6.37 6.66 -3.06
C ILE A 118 -7.83 7.11 -2.89
N HIS A 119 -8.75 6.19 -3.10
CA HIS A 119 -10.18 6.41 -2.91
C HIS A 119 -10.63 5.90 -1.54
N GLN A 120 -11.78 6.39 -1.07
CA GLN A 120 -12.24 6.21 0.30
C GLN A 120 -12.56 4.75 0.64
N TYR A 121 -13.08 3.98 -0.31
CA TYR A 121 -13.54 2.61 -0.08
C TYR A 121 -12.79 1.61 -0.96
N GLY A 122 -12.46 0.46 -0.37
CA GLY A 122 -12.05 -0.74 -1.11
C GLY A 122 -13.25 -1.53 -1.65
N ASP A 123 -14.32 -0.84 -2.05
CA ASP A 123 -15.54 -1.44 -2.59
C ASP A 123 -15.46 -1.49 -4.12
N LEU A 124 -15.48 -2.71 -4.67
CA LEU A 124 -15.42 -2.99 -6.10
C LEU A 124 -16.74 -3.57 -6.64
N SER A 125 -17.83 -3.50 -5.87
CA SER A 125 -19.15 -4.04 -6.24
C SER A 125 -19.72 -3.42 -7.52
N ASP A 126 -19.40 -2.16 -7.80
CA ASP A 126 -19.75 -1.44 -9.04
C ASP A 126 -18.48 -0.99 -9.79
N GLY A 127 -17.45 -1.83 -9.79
CA GLY A 127 -16.15 -1.51 -10.40
C GLY A 127 -15.42 -0.40 -9.66
N CYS A 128 -14.74 0.49 -10.39
CA CYS A 128 -14.06 1.63 -9.76
C CYS A 128 -15.05 2.70 -9.24
N ASP A 129 -16.29 2.72 -9.71
CA ASP A 129 -17.27 3.77 -9.38
C ASP A 129 -17.73 3.68 -7.91
N SER A 130 -17.76 2.48 -7.33
CA SER A 130 -18.11 2.25 -5.92
C SER A 130 -17.01 2.61 -4.92
N THR A 131 -15.81 2.97 -5.39
CA THR A 131 -14.69 3.34 -4.50
C THR A 131 -14.89 4.69 -3.79
N GLY A 132 -15.90 5.46 -4.22
CA GLY A 132 -16.24 6.76 -3.66
C GLY A 132 -15.29 7.87 -4.10
N GLY A 133 -15.26 8.98 -3.35
CA GLY A 133 -14.34 10.08 -3.59
C GLY A 133 -12.90 9.77 -3.15
N HIS A 134 -12.00 10.73 -3.34
CA HIS A 134 -10.64 10.62 -2.80
C HIS A 134 -10.69 10.46 -1.27
N TYR A 135 -9.87 9.56 -0.71
CA TYR A 135 -9.74 9.41 0.74
C TYR A 135 -9.21 10.73 1.33
N ASN A 136 -9.97 11.33 2.25
CA ASN A 136 -9.71 12.69 2.76
C ASN A 136 -10.06 12.79 4.26
N PRO A 137 -9.25 12.17 5.14
CA PRO A 137 -9.57 12.08 6.57
C PRO A 137 -9.53 13.45 7.27
N TRP A 138 -8.82 14.44 6.70
CA TRP A 138 -8.72 15.79 7.25
C TRP A 138 -9.68 16.80 6.62
N LYS A 139 -10.54 16.37 5.68
CA LYS A 139 -11.56 17.20 5.02
C LYS A 139 -10.97 18.48 4.39
N VAL A 140 -9.86 18.33 3.69
CA VAL A 140 -9.16 19.44 3.00
C VAL A 140 -9.42 19.40 1.50
N ASN A 141 -9.21 20.53 0.82
CA ASN A 141 -9.40 20.60 -0.64
C ASN A 141 -8.28 19.86 -1.39
N HIS A 142 -8.62 19.28 -2.54
CA HIS A 142 -7.65 18.76 -3.51
C HIS A 142 -6.63 19.86 -3.89
N PRO A 143 -5.32 19.54 -4.02
CA PRO A 143 -4.67 18.23 -4.00
C PRO A 143 -4.11 17.79 -2.62
N ARG A 144 -4.63 18.31 -1.51
CA ARG A 144 -4.07 18.07 -0.15
C ARG A 144 -4.72 16.93 0.64
N HIS A 145 -5.53 16.10 -0.02
CA HIS A 145 -6.30 15.03 0.63
C HIS A 145 -5.43 14.13 1.51
#